data_AF-X1GVT5-F1
#
_entry.id   AF-X1GVT5-F1
#
_cell.length_a   1.000
_cell.length_b   1.000
_cell.length_c   1.000
_cell.angle_alpha   90.00
_cell.angle_beta   90.00
_cell.angle_gamma   90.00
#
_symmetry.space_group_name_H-M   'P 1'
#
loop_
_entity.id
_entity.type
_entity.pdbx_description
1 polymer ?
#
loop_
_entity_poly.entity_id
_entity_poly.type
_entity_poly.pdbx_seq_one_letter_code
_entity_poly.pdbx_strand_id
1 'polypeptide(L)'
;MVVLSVGLRPPASTKELAEKLGLELNQYGFCEVGGFTPVATSKPGIFTAGVFSGPKDIPESVTEASAAASEASLLLSSTRGSLTVEKQYPPERDVSGEEPRIGVFICHCGINIGDVVDVPSVKEYTSILPNVVLADENLFTCSQDTQQRIKEKIKEYNLNRVVIAFSPCLLVILLLETVGSHIPVENIDISFRVYLLQSER
;
A
#
# COMPACT_ATOMS: atom_id res chain seq x y z
N MET A 1 29.15 22.56 -1.66
CA MET A 1 28.06 21.89 -0.91
C MET A 1 28.52 20.49 -0.59
N VAL A 2 28.41 20.04 0.66
CA VAL A 2 28.75 18.67 1.08
C VAL A 2 27.48 18.08 1.71
N VAL A 3 27.08 16.89 1.25
CA VAL A 3 25.93 16.15 1.79
C VAL A 3 26.46 14.95 2.55
N LEU A 4 26.09 14.82 3.83
CA LEU A 4 26.50 13.69 4.69
C LEU A 4 25.38 12.64 4.73
N SER A 5 25.63 11.48 4.13
CA SER A 5 24.73 10.32 4.20
C SER A 5 24.92 9.61 5.55
N VAL A 6 24.23 10.09 6.58
CA VAL A 6 24.29 9.50 7.93
C VAL A 6 23.63 8.12 7.98
N GLY A 7 24.17 7.25 8.83
CA GLY A 7 23.57 5.94 9.12
C GLY A 7 22.34 6.02 10.03
N LEU A 8 21.74 4.86 10.27
CA LEU A 8 20.58 4.72 11.17
C LEU A 8 21.02 4.30 12.57
N ARG A 9 20.41 4.91 13.59
CA ARG A 9 20.55 4.53 15.00
C ARG A 9 19.16 4.38 15.61
N PRO A 10 18.91 3.36 16.44
CA PRO A 10 17.64 3.22 17.13
C PRO A 10 17.38 4.43 18.04
N PRO A 11 16.14 4.92 18.12
CA PRO A 11 15.78 5.99 19.07
C PRO A 11 15.96 5.53 20.52
N ALA A 12 16.08 6.48 21.45
CA ALA A 12 16.24 6.16 22.88
C ALA A 12 15.08 5.32 23.45
N SER A 13 13.87 5.54 22.93
CA SER A 13 12.65 4.79 23.28
C SER A 13 12.71 3.30 22.91
N THR A 14 13.62 2.87 22.03
CA THR A 14 13.78 1.47 21.64
C THR A 14 14.13 0.57 22.82
N LYS A 15 14.98 1.05 23.75
CA LYS A 15 15.36 0.28 24.94
C LYS A 15 14.17 0.05 25.87
N GLU A 16 13.39 1.10 26.12
CA GLU A 16 12.19 1.02 26.94
C GLU A 16 11.16 0.07 26.32
N LEU A 17 10.99 0.09 25.00
CA LEU A 17 10.11 -0.85 24.29
C LEU A 17 10.60 -2.30 24.43
N ALA A 18 11.91 -2.54 24.26
CA ALA A 18 12.49 -3.86 24.39
C ALA A 18 12.34 -4.40 25.81
N GLU A 19 12.57 -3.59 26.85
CA GLU A 19 12.37 -3.97 28.25
C GLU A 19 10.90 -4.31 28.54
N LYS A 20 9.96 -3.48 28.07
CA LYS A 20 8.51 -3.73 28.25
C LYS A 20 8.04 -5.02 27.59
N LEU A 21 8.61 -5.35 26.42
CA LEU A 21 8.26 -6.57 25.68
C LEU A 21 9.07 -7.79 26.12
N GLY A 22 10.19 -7.59 26.83
CA GLY A 22 11.14 -8.63 27.23
C GLY A 22 11.97 -9.15 26.05
N LEU A 23 12.46 -8.23 25.20
CA LEU A 23 13.25 -8.53 24.00
C LEU A 23 14.72 -8.25 24.24
N GLU A 24 15.58 -9.08 23.64
CA GLU A 24 17.02 -8.86 23.63
C GLU A 24 17.39 -7.88 22.51
N LEU A 25 18.37 -7.02 22.79
CA LEU A 25 18.94 -6.09 21.82
C LEU A 25 20.38 -6.46 21.52
N ASN A 26 20.78 -6.31 20.27
CA ASN A 26 22.15 -6.50 19.84
C ASN A 26 23.07 -5.37 20.35
N GLN A 27 24.38 -5.51 20.11
CA GLN A 27 25.39 -4.52 20.53
C GLN A 27 25.18 -3.10 19.97
N TYR A 28 24.38 -2.96 18.91
CA TYR A 28 24.04 -1.68 18.27
C TYR A 28 22.71 -1.10 18.77
N GLY A 29 21.97 -1.82 19.61
CA GLY A 29 20.69 -1.42 20.17
C GLY A 29 19.47 -1.74 19.32
N PHE A 30 19.62 -2.55 18.27
CA PHE A 30 18.49 -3.08 17.48
C PHE A 30 18.01 -4.42 18.06
N CYS A 31 16.82 -4.86 17.68
CA CYS A 31 16.29 -6.16 18.09
C CYS A 31 17.24 -7.28 17.66
N GLU A 32 17.59 -8.16 18.60
CA GLU A 32 18.33 -9.38 18.28
C GLU A 32 17.40 -10.34 17.50
N VAL A 33 17.91 -10.89 16.41
CA VAL A 33 17.20 -11.83 15.52
C VAL A 33 18.14 -12.96 15.10
N GLY A 34 17.58 -14.14 14.89
CA GLY A 34 18.37 -15.32 14.50
C GLY A 34 18.78 -15.28 13.02
N GLY A 35 19.97 -15.81 12.71
CA GLY A 35 20.48 -15.80 11.32
C GLY A 35 19.64 -16.59 10.31
N PHE A 36 18.94 -17.65 10.75
CA PHE A 36 18.02 -18.43 9.90
C PHE A 36 16.54 -18.07 10.14
N THR A 37 16.26 -17.15 11.06
CA THR A 37 14.90 -16.75 11.47
C THR A 37 14.86 -15.22 11.61
N PRO A 38 14.96 -14.47 10.49
CA PRO A 38 15.28 -13.03 10.50
C PRO A 38 14.19 -12.14 11.11
N VAL A 39 12.98 -12.68 11.28
CA VAL A 39 11.84 -11.98 11.90
C VAL A 39 11.51 -12.47 13.31
N ALA A 40 12.12 -13.58 13.76
CA ALA A 40 11.89 -14.13 15.09
C ALA A 40 12.77 -13.40 16.10
N THR A 41 12.13 -12.89 17.16
CA THR A 41 12.83 -12.26 18.28
C THR A 41 13.27 -13.30 19.31
N SER A 42 13.97 -12.86 20.36
CA SER A 42 14.31 -13.72 21.51
C SER A 42 13.10 -14.27 22.26
N LYS A 43 11.90 -13.70 22.05
CA LYS A 43 10.67 -14.11 22.74
C LYS A 43 9.68 -14.80 21.78
N PRO A 44 9.31 -16.08 22.04
CA PRO A 44 8.33 -16.78 21.22
C PRO A 44 6.99 -16.04 21.13
N GLY A 45 6.42 -16.00 19.93
CA GLY A 45 5.17 -15.28 19.65
C GLY A 45 5.33 -13.78 19.42
N ILE A 46 6.53 -13.22 19.56
CA ILE A 46 6.84 -11.84 19.16
C ILE A 46 7.75 -11.87 17.95
N PHE A 47 7.31 -11.21 16.88
CA PHE A 47 8.03 -11.07 15.63
C PHE A 47 8.37 -9.60 15.38
N THR A 48 9.45 -9.37 14.64
CA THR A 48 9.94 -8.03 14.29
C THR A 48 9.97 -7.86 12.77
N ALA A 49 9.84 -6.62 12.32
CA ALA A 49 9.95 -6.26 10.92
C ALA A 49 10.42 -4.81 10.78
N GLY A 50 11.10 -4.52 9.67
CA GLY A 50 11.56 -3.18 9.36
C GLY A 50 12.77 -2.79 10.20
N VAL A 51 13.02 -1.48 10.31
CA VAL A 51 14.28 -0.95 10.85
C VAL A 51 14.57 -1.30 12.32
N PHE A 52 13.60 -1.85 13.06
CA PHE A 52 13.82 -2.26 14.45
C PHE A 52 14.81 -3.44 14.57
N SER A 53 14.88 -4.36 13.59
CA SER A 53 15.89 -5.44 13.55
C SER A 53 17.25 -5.01 12.97
N GLY A 54 17.34 -3.80 12.41
CA GLY A 54 18.59 -3.27 11.85
C GLY A 54 18.36 -2.32 10.65
N PRO A 55 19.39 -1.55 10.25
CA PRO A 55 19.33 -0.69 9.07
C PRO A 55 19.01 -1.50 7.81
N LYS A 56 18.00 -1.06 7.06
CA LYS A 56 17.56 -1.72 5.82
C LYS A 56 16.78 -0.76 4.94
N ASP A 57 16.56 -1.16 3.69
CA ASP A 57 15.74 -0.41 2.76
C ASP A 57 14.24 -0.76 2.87
N ILE A 58 13.43 -0.10 2.05
CA ILE A 58 11.97 -0.27 2.04
C ILE A 58 11.60 -1.68 1.56
N PRO A 59 12.10 -2.19 0.41
CA PRO A 59 11.81 -3.55 -0.05
C PRO A 59 12.10 -4.63 0.99
N GLU A 60 13.25 -4.58 1.67
CA GLU A 60 13.60 -5.52 2.73
C GLU A 60 12.62 -5.42 3.90
N SER A 61 12.28 -4.20 4.32
CA SER A 61 11.30 -3.98 5.39
C SER A 61 9.93 -4.57 5.07
N VAL A 62 9.47 -4.43 3.83
CA VAL A 62 8.19 -4.98 3.35
C VAL A 62 8.24 -6.52 3.31
N THR A 63 9.38 -7.07 2.91
CA THR A 63 9.61 -8.52 2.87
C THR A 63 9.58 -9.11 4.29
N GLU A 64 10.27 -8.48 5.24
CA GLU A 64 10.22 -8.88 6.65
C GLU A 64 8.81 -8.74 7.23
N ALA A 65 8.07 -7.67 6.91
CA ALA A 65 6.70 -7.52 7.37
C ALA A 65 5.80 -8.68 6.91
N SER A 66 5.99 -9.14 5.68
CA SER A 66 5.27 -10.30 5.13
C SER A 66 5.68 -11.59 5.83
N ALA A 67 6.97 -11.78 6.09
CA ALA A 67 7.47 -12.94 6.84
C ALA A 67 6.94 -12.96 8.28
N ALA A 68 7.00 -11.83 9.01
CA ALA A 68 6.47 -11.70 10.36
C ALA A 68 4.96 -11.97 10.43
N ALA A 69 4.19 -11.46 9.45
CA ALA A 69 2.77 -11.74 9.34
C ALA A 69 2.48 -13.23 9.06
N SER A 70 3.32 -13.88 8.25
CA SER A 70 3.23 -15.32 7.98
C SER A 70 3.47 -16.14 9.25
N GLU A 71 4.54 -15.85 9.99
CA GLU A 71 4.86 -16.53 11.25
C GLU A 71 3.76 -16.35 12.31
N ALA A 72 3.24 -15.12 12.45
CA ALA A 72 2.09 -14.87 13.31
C ALA A 72 0.83 -15.64 12.86
N SER A 73 0.61 -15.73 11.54
CA SER A 73 -0.52 -16.48 10.98
C SER A 73 -0.41 -17.99 11.19
N LEU A 74 0.81 -18.55 11.20
CA LEU A 74 1.04 -19.95 11.53
C LEU A 74 0.60 -20.25 12.97
N LEU A 75 0.97 -19.39 13.92
CA LEU A 75 0.54 -19.53 15.32
C LEU A 75 -0.97 -19.44 15.50
N LEU A 76 -1.65 -18.64 14.68
CA LEU A 76 -3.11 -18.42 14.74
C LEU A 76 -3.92 -19.34 13.83
N SER A 77 -3.25 -20.26 13.12
CA SER A 77 -3.86 -21.06 12.05
C SER A 77 -5.07 -21.88 12.54
N SER A 78 -5.02 -22.44 13.75
CA SER A 78 -6.10 -23.24 14.34
C SER A 78 -7.36 -22.45 14.69
N THR A 79 -7.27 -21.12 14.83
CA THR A 79 -8.38 -20.22 15.20
C THR A 79 -8.70 -19.22 14.11
N ARG A 80 -8.28 -19.47 12.86
CA ARG A 80 -8.57 -18.59 11.73
C ARG A 80 -10.08 -18.39 11.59
N GLY A 81 -10.53 -17.14 11.61
CA GLY A 81 -11.94 -16.78 11.46
C GLY A 81 -12.78 -16.82 12.74
N SER A 82 -12.24 -17.23 13.89
CA SER A 82 -13.05 -17.31 15.13
C SER A 82 -13.44 -15.95 15.71
N LEU A 83 -12.67 -14.90 15.41
CA LEU A 83 -12.88 -13.52 15.88
C LEU A 83 -12.99 -12.51 14.72
N THR A 84 -13.28 -12.98 13.51
CA THR A 84 -13.47 -12.07 12.38
C THR A 84 -14.86 -11.45 12.42
N VAL A 85 -14.93 -10.13 12.40
CA VAL A 85 -16.17 -9.38 12.22
C VAL A 85 -16.31 -9.03 10.75
N GLU A 86 -17.42 -9.41 10.12
CA GLU A 86 -17.71 -8.94 8.76
C GLU A 86 -17.93 -7.43 8.79
N LYS A 87 -17.13 -6.71 7.99
CA LYS A 87 -17.32 -5.27 7.80
C LYS A 87 -18.63 -5.07 7.02
N GLN A 88 -19.59 -4.37 7.63
CA GLN A 88 -20.78 -3.92 6.93
C GLN A 88 -20.46 -2.62 6.19
N TYR A 89 -20.44 -2.70 4.87
CA TYR A 89 -20.31 -1.54 4.00
C TYR A 89 -21.69 -0.91 3.75
N PRO A 90 -21.76 0.41 3.52
CA PRO A 90 -23.00 1.00 3.03
C PRO A 90 -23.40 0.35 1.69
N PRO A 91 -24.70 0.20 1.40
CA PRO A 91 -25.14 -0.36 0.14
C PRO A 91 -24.59 0.47 -1.03
N GLU A 92 -24.12 -0.23 -2.07
CA GLU A 92 -23.73 0.39 -3.33
C GLU A 92 -24.93 1.10 -3.95
N ARG A 93 -24.70 2.28 -4.52
CA ARG A 93 -25.70 3.02 -5.28
C ARG A 93 -25.88 2.31 -6.61
N ASP A 94 -27.13 2.03 -6.95
CA ASP A 94 -27.44 1.56 -8.29
C ASP A 94 -27.19 2.69 -9.30
N VAL A 95 -26.37 2.39 -10.29
CA VAL A 95 -25.86 3.28 -11.33
C VAL A 95 -26.04 2.65 -12.71
N SER A 96 -26.91 1.65 -12.83
CA SER A 96 -27.20 0.93 -14.07
C SER A 96 -27.95 1.77 -15.10
N GLY A 97 -28.78 2.72 -14.65
CA GLY A 97 -29.55 3.63 -15.52
C GLY A 97 -28.89 4.98 -15.80
N GLU A 98 -27.65 5.19 -15.35
CA GLU A 98 -26.94 6.47 -15.50
C GLU A 98 -25.88 6.40 -16.62
N GLU A 99 -25.73 7.51 -17.34
CA GLU A 99 -24.61 7.68 -18.26
C GLU A 99 -23.27 7.52 -17.52
N PRO A 100 -22.32 6.72 -18.01
CA PRO A 100 -21.06 6.52 -17.33
C PRO A 100 -20.27 7.84 -17.20
N ARG A 101 -19.81 8.10 -15.98
CA ARG A 101 -19.01 9.25 -15.54
C ARG A 101 -17.80 8.73 -14.79
N ILE A 102 -16.75 8.44 -15.54
CA ILE A 102 -15.55 7.75 -15.07
C ILE A 102 -14.53 8.77 -14.59
N GLY A 103 -14.01 8.58 -13.37
CA GLY A 103 -12.81 9.25 -12.89
C GLY A 103 -11.62 8.30 -12.90
N VAL A 104 -10.56 8.66 -13.61
CA VAL A 104 -9.32 7.90 -13.71
C VAL A 104 -8.26 8.57 -12.83
N PHE A 105 -7.67 7.81 -11.90
CA PHE A 105 -6.61 8.30 -11.01
C PHE A 105 -5.33 7.48 -11.20
N ILE A 106 -4.26 8.13 -11.67
CA ILE A 106 -3.02 7.47 -12.07
C ILE A 106 -1.94 7.73 -11.01
N CYS A 107 -1.37 6.66 -10.46
CA CYS A 107 -0.35 6.74 -9.42
C CYS A 107 1.06 6.79 -10.04
N HIS A 108 1.88 7.76 -9.63
CA HIS A 108 3.32 7.80 -9.97
C HIS A 108 4.13 6.82 -9.12
N CYS A 109 3.69 6.52 -7.89
CA CYS A 109 4.41 5.68 -6.93
C CYS A 109 5.90 6.05 -6.78
N GLY A 110 6.20 7.36 -6.82
CA GLY A 110 7.57 7.85 -6.89
C GLY A 110 8.30 7.38 -8.15
N ILE A 111 9.42 6.68 -7.96
CA ILE A 111 10.21 6.10 -9.06
C ILE A 111 9.73 4.71 -9.49
N ASN A 112 8.79 4.08 -8.78
CA ASN A 112 8.37 2.72 -9.11
C ASN A 112 7.54 2.65 -10.39
N ILE A 113 6.72 3.68 -10.65
CA ILE A 113 5.90 3.77 -11.87
C ILE A 113 6.39 4.96 -12.70
N GLY A 114 6.58 6.13 -12.10
CA GLY A 114 6.95 7.36 -12.81
C GLY A 114 8.30 7.33 -13.52
N ASP A 115 9.19 6.39 -13.18
CA ASP A 115 10.48 6.21 -13.87
C ASP A 115 10.36 5.35 -15.15
N VAL A 116 9.35 4.48 -15.20
CA VAL A 116 9.15 3.52 -16.31
C VAL A 116 8.00 3.94 -17.23
N VAL A 117 6.97 4.57 -16.66
CA VAL A 117 5.73 4.95 -17.34
C VAL A 117 5.64 6.46 -17.40
N ASP A 118 5.39 7.00 -18.59
CA ASP A 118 5.04 8.41 -18.79
C ASP A 118 3.61 8.66 -18.29
N VAL A 119 3.49 8.90 -16.98
CA VAL A 119 2.19 9.16 -16.32
C VAL A 119 1.46 10.37 -16.93
N PRO A 120 2.13 11.51 -17.23
CA PRO A 120 1.50 12.62 -17.96
C PRO A 120 0.87 12.19 -19.29
N SER A 121 1.56 11.39 -20.10
CA SER A 121 1.02 10.89 -21.36
C SER A 121 -0.19 9.96 -21.15
N VAL A 122 -0.14 9.08 -20.15
CA VAL A 122 -1.27 8.20 -19.79
C VAL A 122 -2.49 9.03 -19.34
N LYS A 123 -2.28 10.10 -18.58
CA LYS A 123 -3.35 11.03 -18.18
C LYS A 123 -3.98 11.73 -19.37
N GLU A 124 -3.17 12.21 -20.31
CA GLU A 124 -3.67 12.85 -21.52
C GLU A 124 -4.48 11.86 -22.39
N TYR A 125 -3.96 10.65 -22.59
CA TYR A 125 -4.67 9.60 -23.31
C TYR A 125 -5.98 9.19 -22.62
N THR A 126 -5.99 9.05 -21.31
CA THR A 126 -7.21 8.67 -20.58
C THR A 126 -8.26 9.77 -20.58
N SER A 127 -7.85 11.04 -20.65
CA SER A 127 -8.77 12.20 -20.72
C SER A 127 -9.63 12.23 -21.99
N ILE A 128 -9.15 11.63 -23.08
CA ILE A 128 -9.88 11.60 -24.37
C ILE A 128 -10.77 10.37 -24.55
N LEU A 129 -10.72 9.42 -23.61
CA LEU A 129 -11.53 8.21 -23.69
C LEU A 129 -13.02 8.54 -23.45
N PRO A 130 -13.94 7.82 -24.11
CA PRO A 130 -15.37 8.02 -23.93
C PRO A 130 -15.73 7.85 -22.45
N ASN A 131 -16.67 8.69 -21.98
CA ASN A 131 -17.20 8.68 -20.62
C ASN A 131 -16.21 9.02 -19.49
N VAL A 132 -14.94 9.31 -19.79
CA VAL A 132 -14.00 9.85 -18.79
C VAL A 132 -14.28 11.33 -18.57
N VAL A 133 -14.74 11.65 -17.37
CA VAL A 133 -15.06 13.02 -16.95
C VAL A 133 -13.84 13.68 -16.31
N LEU A 134 -12.99 12.88 -15.66
CA LEU A 134 -11.82 13.35 -14.94
C LEU A 134 -10.70 12.34 -15.13
N ALA A 135 -9.52 12.81 -15.55
CA ALA A 135 -8.28 12.08 -15.42
C ALA A 135 -7.32 12.89 -14.54
N ASP A 136 -6.83 12.29 -13.48
CA ASP A 136 -5.96 12.92 -12.51
C ASP A 136 -4.77 12.03 -12.18
N GLU A 137 -3.70 12.65 -11.69
CA GLU A 137 -2.47 11.95 -11.32
C GLU A 137 -2.04 12.30 -9.91
N ASN A 138 -1.52 11.31 -9.18
CA ASN A 138 -1.12 11.46 -7.78
C ASN A 138 0.23 10.81 -7.54
N LEU A 139 1.00 11.32 -6.58
CA LEU A 139 2.27 10.68 -6.19
C LEU A 139 2.05 9.32 -5.53
N PHE A 140 1.14 9.25 -4.56
CA PHE A 140 0.88 8.04 -3.78
C PHE A 140 -0.62 7.86 -3.52
N THR A 141 -1.31 7.09 -4.37
CA THR A 141 -2.75 6.82 -4.21
C THR A 141 -3.09 6.09 -2.89
N CYS A 142 -2.13 5.38 -2.30
CA CYS A 142 -2.29 4.74 -1.00
C CYS A 142 -2.29 5.71 0.20
N SER A 143 -1.87 6.97 0.02
CA SER A 143 -1.82 7.95 1.10
C SER A 143 -3.23 8.41 1.52
N GLN A 144 -3.42 8.65 2.81
CA GLN A 144 -4.71 9.09 3.36
C GLN A 144 -5.17 10.41 2.74
N ASP A 145 -4.26 11.36 2.53
CA ASP A 145 -4.56 12.64 1.89
C ASP A 145 -5.06 12.46 0.45
N THR A 146 -4.44 11.56 -0.32
CA THR A 146 -4.87 11.31 -1.70
C THR A 146 -6.22 10.60 -1.73
N GLN A 147 -6.46 9.63 -0.84
CA GLN A 147 -7.75 8.96 -0.75
C GLN A 147 -8.88 9.94 -0.38
N GLN A 148 -8.61 10.91 0.49
CA GLN A 148 -9.55 11.96 0.84
C GLN A 148 -9.85 12.88 -0.35
N ARG A 149 -8.83 13.28 -1.11
CA ARG A 149 -9.00 14.05 -2.35
C ARG A 149 -9.80 13.30 -3.41
N ILE A 150 -9.59 11.99 -3.56
CA ILE A 150 -10.37 11.15 -4.47
C ILE A 150 -11.85 11.19 -4.09
N LYS A 151 -12.19 11.08 -2.80
CA LYS A 151 -13.59 11.21 -2.33
C LYS A 151 -14.20 12.57 -2.65
N GLU A 152 -13.44 13.63 -2.47
CA GLU A 152 -13.88 14.99 -2.78
C GLU A 152 -14.16 15.13 -4.27
N LYS A 153 -13.25 14.64 -5.13
CA LYS A 153 -13.42 14.66 -6.58
C LYS A 153 -14.58 13.78 -7.07
N ILE A 154 -14.84 12.65 -6.42
CA ILE A 154 -16.02 11.82 -6.72
C ILE A 154 -17.31 12.61 -6.53
N LYS A 155 -17.40 13.40 -5.44
CA LYS A 155 -18.57 14.24 -5.16
C LYS A 155 -18.64 15.45 -6.09
N GLU A 156 -17.52 16.15 -6.27
CA GLU A 156 -17.41 17.37 -7.07
C GLU A 156 -17.78 17.13 -8.55
N TYR A 157 -17.25 16.07 -9.14
CA TYR A 157 -17.48 15.73 -10.55
C TYR A 157 -18.68 14.81 -10.76
N ASN A 158 -19.42 14.45 -9.69
CA ASN A 158 -20.52 13.50 -9.71
C ASN A 158 -20.14 12.22 -10.48
N LEU A 159 -19.02 11.61 -10.07
CA LEU A 159 -18.53 10.39 -10.70
C LEU A 159 -19.41 9.21 -10.31
N ASN A 160 -19.61 8.28 -11.24
CA ASN A 160 -20.34 7.04 -10.97
C ASN A 160 -19.52 5.80 -11.33
N ARG A 161 -18.26 5.96 -11.76
CA ARG A 161 -17.26 4.91 -11.90
C ARG A 161 -15.90 5.49 -11.54
N VAL A 162 -15.07 4.72 -10.86
CA VAL A 162 -13.71 5.13 -10.51
C VAL A 162 -12.74 4.07 -10.98
N VAL A 163 -11.74 4.49 -11.75
CA VAL A 163 -10.61 3.66 -12.18
C VAL A 163 -9.37 4.17 -11.49
N ILE A 164 -8.68 3.29 -10.78
CA ILE A 164 -7.40 3.63 -10.16
C ILE A 164 -6.32 2.80 -10.81
N ALA A 165 -5.34 3.48 -11.39
CA ALA A 165 -4.18 2.88 -12.02
C ALA A 165 -3.02 2.91 -11.01
N PHE A 166 -2.62 1.75 -10.48
CA PHE A 166 -1.50 1.61 -9.54
C PHE A 166 -0.88 0.19 -9.59
N SER A 167 0.23 -0.06 -8.87
CA SER A 167 0.91 -1.38 -8.79
C SER A 167 0.24 -2.32 -7.76
N PRO A 168 0.19 -3.65 -7.97
CA PRO A 168 -0.45 -4.58 -7.03
C PRO A 168 0.45 -4.78 -5.79
N CYS A 169 -0.02 -5.17 -4.61
CA CYS A 169 -0.55 -6.52 -4.36
C CYS A 169 -1.50 -6.64 -3.14
N LEU A 170 -1.76 -5.56 -2.38
CA LEU A 170 -2.57 -5.64 -1.14
C LEU A 170 -3.64 -4.54 -0.99
N LEU A 171 -3.71 -3.59 -1.92
CA LEU A 171 -4.38 -2.30 -1.68
C LEU A 171 -5.80 -2.16 -2.26
N VAL A 172 -6.28 -3.15 -3.01
CA VAL A 172 -7.66 -3.11 -3.56
C VAL A 172 -8.69 -3.08 -2.43
N ILE A 173 -8.45 -3.87 -1.37
CA ILE A 173 -9.31 -3.91 -0.18
C ILE A 173 -9.28 -2.55 0.55
N LEU A 174 -8.10 -1.96 0.71
CA LEU A 174 -7.94 -0.66 1.39
C LEU A 174 -8.63 0.50 0.65
N LEU A 175 -8.63 0.46 -0.69
CA LEU A 175 -9.28 1.47 -1.52
C LEU A 175 -10.81 1.36 -1.41
N LEU A 176 -11.38 0.15 -1.46
CA LEU A 176 -12.81 -0.05 -1.24
C LEU A 176 -13.21 0.36 0.20
N GLU A 177 -12.39 0.01 1.18
CA GLU A 177 -12.60 0.40 2.59
C GLU A 177 -12.54 1.90 2.80
N THR A 178 -11.57 2.58 2.18
CA THR A 178 -11.33 3.97 2.49
C THR A 178 -12.22 4.87 1.67
N VAL A 179 -12.38 4.63 0.36
CA VAL A 179 -13.21 5.49 -0.50
C VAL A 179 -14.67 5.46 -0.02
N GLY A 180 -15.12 4.38 0.63
CA GLY A 180 -16.44 4.29 1.28
C GLY A 180 -17.58 4.62 0.31
N SER A 181 -17.31 4.51 -0.98
CA SER A 181 -18.15 5.06 -2.02
C SER A 181 -19.21 4.04 -2.36
N HIS A 182 -20.43 4.55 -2.41
CA HIS A 182 -21.59 3.88 -2.98
C HIS A 182 -21.44 3.57 -4.48
N ILE A 183 -20.23 3.40 -5.03
CA ILE A 183 -19.96 3.42 -6.46
C ILE A 183 -18.90 2.35 -6.76
N PRO A 184 -19.04 1.56 -7.84
CA PRO A 184 -18.06 0.54 -8.19
C PRO A 184 -16.70 1.16 -8.55
N VAL A 185 -15.65 0.59 -7.95
CA VAL A 185 -14.24 0.96 -8.14
C VAL A 185 -13.54 -0.18 -8.87
N GLU A 186 -12.94 0.12 -10.02
CA GLU A 186 -12.11 -0.82 -10.78
C GLU A 186 -10.63 -0.52 -10.57
N ASN A 187 -9.83 -1.56 -10.33
CA ASN A 187 -8.38 -1.48 -10.28
C ASN A 187 -7.80 -1.91 -11.63
N ILE A 188 -6.92 -1.08 -12.20
CA ILE A 188 -6.08 -1.47 -13.33
C ILE A 188 -4.63 -1.56 -12.83
N ASP A 189 -4.12 -2.78 -12.80
CA ASP A 189 -2.71 -3.05 -12.58
C ASP A 189 -1.89 -2.56 -13.78
N ILE A 190 -1.18 -1.44 -13.60
CA ILE A 190 -0.32 -0.87 -14.63
C ILE A 190 0.99 -1.65 -14.75
N SER A 191 1.46 -2.26 -13.65
CA SER A 191 2.72 -2.99 -13.62
C SER A 191 2.66 -4.21 -14.55
N PHE A 192 1.54 -4.94 -14.60
CA PHE A 192 1.40 -6.08 -15.53
C PHE A 192 1.21 -5.69 -17.00
N ARG A 193 0.56 -4.55 -17.27
CA ARG A 193 0.17 -4.16 -18.65
C ARG A 193 1.30 -3.46 -19.41
N VAL A 194 2.22 -2.80 -18.69
CA VAL A 194 3.45 -2.25 -19.28
C VAL A 194 4.41 -3.36 -19.74
N TYR A 195 4.49 -4.47 -19.01
CA TYR A 195 5.27 -5.65 -19.45
C TYR A 195 4.74 -6.23 -20.78
N LEU A 196 3.42 -6.23 -21.00
CA LEU A 196 2.83 -6.66 -22.28
C LEU A 196 3.11 -5.66 -23.41
N LEU A 197 3.04 -4.36 -23.16
CA LEU A 197 3.34 -3.32 -24.16
C LEU A 197 4.84 -3.22 -24.51
N GLN A 198 5.74 -3.62 -23.61
CA GLN A 198 7.17 -3.73 -23.89
C GLN A 198 7.54 -5.03 -24.61
N SER A 199 6.71 -6.08 -24.52
CA SER A 199 6.89 -7.35 -25.24
C SER A 199 6.46 -7.29 -26.71
N GLU A 200 5.72 -6.24 -27.12
CA GLU A 200 5.28 -6.04 -28.52
C GLU A 200 6.20 -5.09 -29.31
N ARG A 201 7.46 -4.92 -28.87
CA ARG A 201 8.50 -4.21 -29.63
C ARG A 201 9.67 -5.13 -30.01
#